data_AF-A0A7Y4W8N8-F1
#
_entry.id   AF-A0A7Y4W8N8-F1
#
_cell.length_a   1.000
_cell.length_b   1.000
_cell.length_c   1.000
_cell.angle_alpha   90.00
_cell.angle_beta   90.00
_cell.angle_gamma   90.00
#
_symmetry.space_group_name_H-M   'P 1'
#
loop_
_entity.id
_entity.type
_entity.pdbx_description
1 polymer ?
#
loop_
_entity_poly.entity_id
_entity_poly.type
_entity_poly.pdbx_seq_one_letter_code
_entity_poly.pdbx_strand_id
1 'polypeptide(L)'
;MLLNLKTAGLQIKQSRLKAGVSQAELASLADVSRATINGLENGSINEIGVNRLNRILSVSLNLVSSHEVATPSPRKSASLDLSFPYDWSNSAMSDALLIDKVVERGLFEDMAKVAVHFGTNPLRRSIDKFTIKHQATAPTLNRMLGNIEKALHAQA
;
A
#
# COMPACT_ATOMS: atom_id res chain seq x y z
N MET A 1 -7.97 -6.92 -34.27
CA MET A 1 -8.17 -6.00 -33.14
C MET A 1 -7.00 -5.01 -33.15
N LEU A 2 -7.22 -3.73 -33.45
CA LEU A 2 -6.12 -2.75 -33.47
C LEU A 2 -5.71 -2.42 -32.03
N LEU A 3 -4.46 -2.72 -31.68
CA LEU A 3 -3.91 -2.32 -30.39
C LEU A 3 -3.70 -0.80 -30.42
N ASN A 4 -4.45 -0.04 -29.61
CA ASN A 4 -4.28 1.39 -29.53
C ASN A 4 -3.06 1.72 -28.65
N LEU A 5 -2.01 2.29 -29.25
CA LEU A 5 -0.75 2.61 -28.55
C LEU A 5 -0.97 3.56 -27.37
N LYS A 6 -1.95 4.45 -27.46
CA LYS A 6 -2.30 5.38 -26.37
C LYS A 6 -2.86 4.63 -25.17
N THR A 7 -3.73 3.65 -25.39
CA THR A 7 -4.27 2.84 -24.29
C THR A 7 -3.22 1.91 -23.72
N ALA A 8 -2.36 1.34 -24.56
CA ALA A 8 -1.24 0.50 -24.13
C ALA A 8 -0.25 1.29 -23.25
N GLY A 9 0.12 2.51 -23.65
CA GLY A 9 0.98 3.40 -22.88
C GLY A 9 0.43 3.73 -21.49
N LEU A 10 -0.87 3.98 -21.38
CA LEU A 10 -1.55 4.20 -20.10
C LEU A 10 -1.53 2.96 -19.22
N GLN A 11 -1.80 1.78 -19.77
CA GLN A 11 -1.77 0.51 -19.03
C GLN A 11 -0.37 0.18 -18.53
N ILE A 12 0.65 0.41 -19.35
CA ILE A 12 2.07 0.23 -18.98
C ILE A 12 2.42 1.18 -17.83
N LYS A 13 2.05 2.46 -17.92
CA LYS A 13 2.25 3.46 -16.86
C LYS A 13 1.59 3.04 -15.55
N GLN A 14 0.34 2.58 -15.61
CA GLN A 14 -0.38 2.10 -14.44
C GLN A 14 0.29 0.89 -13.81
N SER A 15 0.69 -0.10 -14.61
CA SER A 15 1.37 -1.30 -14.13
C SER A 15 2.71 -0.97 -13.49
N ARG A 16 3.47 -0.07 -14.11
CA ARG A 16 4.73 0.46 -13.59
C ARG A 16 4.58 1.13 -12.23
N LEU A 17 3.61 2.04 -12.11
CA LEU A 17 3.33 2.77 -10.87
C LEU A 17 2.81 1.84 -9.77
N LYS A 18 1.96 0.87 -10.12
CA LYS A 18 1.47 -0.15 -9.18
C LYS A 18 2.62 -1.02 -8.63
N ALA A 19 3.60 -1.34 -9.46
CA ALA A 19 4.78 -2.09 -9.07
C ALA A 19 5.87 -1.24 -8.37
N GLY A 20 5.67 0.08 -8.24
CA GLY A 20 6.63 0.98 -7.59
C GLY A 20 7.95 1.19 -8.37
N VAL A 21 8.03 0.78 -9.64
CA VAL A 21 9.25 0.89 -10.43
C VAL A 21 9.30 2.20 -11.24
N SER A 22 10.50 2.71 -11.45
CA SER A 22 10.77 3.88 -12.28
C SER A 22 10.72 3.53 -13.78
N GLN A 23 10.61 4.55 -14.64
CA GLN A 23 10.68 4.36 -16.10
C GLN A 23 12.04 3.78 -16.53
N ALA A 24 13.11 4.09 -15.80
CA ALA A 24 14.45 3.57 -16.07
C ALA A 24 14.55 2.07 -15.75
N GLU A 25 13.97 1.65 -14.63
CA GLU A 25 13.91 0.23 -14.24
C GLU A 25 13.06 -0.58 -15.21
N LEU A 26 11.87 -0.11 -15.58
CA LEU A 26 11.04 -0.76 -16.60
C LEU A 26 11.77 -0.86 -17.95
N ALA A 27 12.48 0.20 -18.34
CA ALA A 27 13.26 0.21 -19.58
C ALA A 27 14.39 -0.82 -19.56
N SER A 28 15.11 -0.93 -18.43
CA SER A 28 16.17 -1.93 -18.24
C SER A 28 15.61 -3.35 -18.29
N LEU A 29 14.46 -3.61 -17.67
CA LEU A 29 13.83 -4.93 -17.66
C LEU A 29 13.28 -5.34 -19.03
N ALA A 30 12.81 -4.37 -19.82
CA ALA A 30 12.26 -4.61 -21.16
C ALA A 30 13.29 -4.52 -22.29
N ASP A 31 14.57 -4.29 -21.97
CA ASP A 31 15.66 -4.10 -22.94
C ASP A 31 15.32 -3.00 -23.98
N VAL A 32 14.94 -1.83 -23.47
CA VAL A 32 14.65 -0.62 -24.26
C VAL A 32 15.25 0.62 -23.62
N SER A 33 15.25 1.75 -24.34
CA SER A 33 15.68 3.02 -23.75
C SER A 33 14.57 3.61 -22.87
N ARG A 34 14.97 4.35 -21.83
CA ARG A 34 14.04 5.16 -21.01
C ARG A 34 13.19 6.10 -21.88
N ALA A 35 13.77 6.65 -22.95
CA ALA A 35 13.07 7.52 -23.89
C ALA A 35 11.91 6.79 -24.58
N THR A 36 12.07 5.50 -24.91
CA THR A 36 10.98 4.66 -25.44
C THR A 36 9.83 4.53 -24.44
N ILE A 37 10.13 4.23 -23.17
CA ILE A 37 9.09 4.11 -22.14
C ILE A 37 8.39 5.46 -21.92
N ASN A 38 9.14 6.55 -21.79
CA ASN A 38 8.58 7.89 -21.59
C ASN A 38 7.67 8.31 -22.76
N GLY A 39 8.11 8.05 -23.99
CA GLY A 39 7.31 8.40 -25.16
C GLY A 39 6.08 7.52 -25.33
N LEU A 40 6.15 6.25 -24.94
CA LEU A 40 5.02 5.34 -24.94
C LEU A 40 3.98 5.72 -23.86
N GLU A 41 4.43 5.99 -22.63
CA GLU A 41 3.55 6.36 -21.50
C GLU A 41 2.84 7.71 -21.69
N ASN A 42 3.47 8.65 -22.40
CA ASN A 42 2.89 9.96 -22.68
C ASN A 42 2.21 10.05 -24.05
N GLY A 43 2.23 8.97 -24.84
CA GLY A 43 1.62 8.92 -26.17
C GLY A 43 2.31 9.80 -27.21
N SER A 44 3.60 10.11 -27.05
CA SER A 44 4.39 10.85 -28.04
C SER A 44 5.06 9.95 -29.08
N ILE A 45 4.93 8.62 -28.96
CA ILE A 45 5.37 7.65 -29.96
C ILE A 45 4.18 7.27 -30.84
N ASN A 46 4.30 7.56 -32.14
CA ASN A 46 3.29 7.20 -33.14
C ASN A 46 3.51 5.78 -33.69
N GLU A 47 4.75 5.26 -33.63
CA GLU A 47 5.12 3.96 -34.18
C GLU A 47 6.14 3.24 -33.30
N ILE A 48 5.93 1.93 -33.10
CA ILE A 48 6.85 1.05 -32.37
C ILE A 48 6.81 -0.36 -32.97
N GLY A 49 7.97 -1.00 -33.09
CA GLY A 49 8.04 -2.38 -33.56
C GLY A 49 7.31 -3.34 -32.62
N VAL A 50 6.56 -4.28 -33.19
CA VAL A 50 5.69 -5.22 -32.45
C VAL A 50 6.45 -6.01 -31.39
N ASN A 51 7.67 -6.47 -31.71
CA ASN A 51 8.54 -7.18 -30.77
C ASN A 51 8.95 -6.32 -29.57
N ARG A 52 9.17 -5.02 -29.78
CA ARG A 52 9.52 -4.09 -28.72
C ARG A 52 8.31 -3.81 -27.83
N LEU A 53 7.14 -3.61 -28.42
CA LEU A 53 5.90 -3.43 -27.69
C LEU A 53 5.56 -4.67 -26.86
N ASN A 54 5.67 -5.87 -27.45
CA ASN A 54 5.41 -7.13 -26.75
C ASN A 54 6.34 -7.36 -25.57
N ARG A 55 7.64 -7.01 -25.67
CA ARG A 55 8.58 -7.08 -24.55
C ARG A 55 8.21 -6.13 -23.41
N ILE A 56 7.87 -4.88 -23.73
CA ILE A 56 7.45 -3.91 -22.73
C ILE A 56 6.16 -4.39 -22.04
N LEU A 57 5.19 -4.88 -22.82
CA LEU A 57 3.93 -5.40 -22.30
C LEU A 57 4.14 -6.62 -21.41
N SER A 58 4.91 -7.61 -21.85
CA SER A 58 5.16 -8.84 -21.07
C SER A 58 5.82 -8.52 -19.73
N VAL A 59 6.83 -7.65 -19.72
CA VAL A 59 7.47 -7.18 -18.47
C VAL A 59 6.47 -6.43 -17.61
N SER A 60 5.69 -5.50 -18.19
CA SER A 60 4.72 -4.71 -17.43
C SER A 60 3.62 -5.55 -16.77
N LEU A 61 3.18 -6.63 -17.43
CA LEU A 61 2.19 -7.57 -16.91
C LEU A 61 2.80 -8.48 -15.83
N ASN A 62 4.05 -8.90 -16.01
CA ASN A 62 4.76 -9.72 -15.03
C ASN A 62 5.15 -8.93 -13.76
N LEU A 63 5.37 -7.61 -13.87
CA LEU A 63 5.56 -6.72 -12.71
C LEU A 63 4.36 -6.72 -11.76
N VAL A 64 3.16 -7.00 -12.27
CA VAL A 64 1.94 -7.16 -11.48
C VAL A 64 1.84 -8.57 -10.88
N SER A 65 2.56 -9.56 -11.41
CA SER A 65 2.51 -10.96 -10.95
C SER A 65 3.50 -11.28 -9.82
N SER A 66 4.54 -10.46 -9.62
CA SER A 66 5.51 -10.63 -8.52
C SER A 66 5.14 -9.89 -7.22
N HIS A 67 4.03 -9.16 -7.22
CA HIS A 67 3.42 -8.63 -6.02
C HIS A 67 1.91 -8.82 -6.14
N GLU A 68 1.33 -9.70 -5.32
CA GLU A 68 -0.12 -9.69 -5.07
C GLU A 68 -0.54 -8.29 -4.63
N VAL A 69 -1.06 -7.48 -5.57
CA VAL A 69 -1.80 -6.29 -5.25
C VAL A 69 -3.26 -6.64 -5.46
N ALA A 70 -3.87 -7.07 -4.36
CA ALA A 70 -5.30 -7.13 -4.18
C ALA A 70 -5.95 -5.88 -4.83
N THR A 71 -7.09 -6.09 -5.49
CA THR A 71 -8.04 -5.03 -5.88
C THR A 71 -8.14 -3.98 -4.77
N PRO A 72 -8.48 -2.70 -5.07
CA PRO A 72 -8.74 -1.72 -4.02
C PRO A 72 -9.93 -2.23 -3.19
N SER A 73 -9.62 -2.98 -2.13
CA SER A 73 -10.47 -3.19 -0.99
C SER A 73 -10.92 -1.80 -0.55
N PRO A 74 -12.14 -1.63 -0.04
CA PRO A 74 -12.43 -0.44 0.76
C PRO A 74 -11.24 -0.23 1.71
N ARG A 75 -10.71 1.00 1.72
CA ARG A 75 -9.58 1.42 2.57
C ARG A 75 -9.72 0.76 3.93
N LYS A 76 -8.67 0.15 4.46
CA LYS A 76 -8.74 -0.58 5.73
C LYS A 76 -9.30 0.30 6.83
N SER A 77 -8.87 1.57 6.88
CA SER A 77 -9.43 2.54 7.82
C SER A 77 -10.93 2.76 7.65
N ALA A 78 -11.44 2.76 6.42
CA ALA A 78 -12.88 2.84 6.17
C ALA A 78 -13.61 1.54 6.51
N SER A 79 -13.02 0.37 6.19
CA SER A 79 -13.61 -0.94 6.47
C SER A 79 -13.71 -1.24 7.97
N LEU A 80 -12.79 -0.68 8.76
CA LEU A 80 -12.73 -0.81 10.22
C LEU A 80 -13.47 0.32 10.93
N ASP A 81 -14.12 1.22 10.18
CA ASP A 81 -14.77 2.42 10.73
C ASP A 81 -13.83 3.26 11.62
N LEU A 82 -12.56 3.41 11.24
CA LEU A 82 -11.63 4.25 12.01
C LEU A 82 -12.00 5.71 11.86
N SER A 83 -11.86 6.46 12.96
CA SER A 83 -12.15 7.90 13.01
C SER A 83 -11.20 8.71 12.11
N PHE A 84 -10.00 8.19 11.84
CA PHE A 84 -9.02 8.81 10.98
C PHE A 84 -8.66 7.94 9.75
N PRO A 85 -8.53 8.53 8.55
CA PRO A 85 -8.21 7.81 7.32
C PRO A 85 -6.70 7.56 7.17
N TYR A 86 -6.12 6.71 8.01
CA TYR A 86 -4.67 6.44 8.07
C TYR A 86 -4.05 5.98 6.74
N ASP A 87 -4.83 5.37 5.85
CA ASP A 87 -4.41 4.78 4.58
C ASP A 87 -4.92 5.57 3.36
N TRP A 88 -5.33 6.85 3.53
CA TRP A 88 -5.90 7.68 2.44
C TRP A 88 -5.02 7.69 1.18
N SER A 89 -3.71 7.93 1.34
CA SER A 89 -2.74 8.02 0.23
C SER A 89 -2.10 6.67 -0.12
N ASN A 90 -2.35 5.61 0.67
CA ASN A 90 -1.80 4.28 0.46
C ASN A 90 -2.80 3.21 0.95
N SER A 91 -3.82 2.92 0.17
CA SER A 91 -4.85 1.93 0.52
C SER A 91 -4.31 0.49 0.59
N ALA A 92 -3.11 0.23 0.07
CA ALA A 92 -2.41 -1.04 0.16
C ALA A 92 -1.51 -1.13 1.41
N MET A 93 -1.71 -0.24 2.40
CA MET A 93 -0.96 -0.24 3.66
C MET A 93 -1.05 -1.61 4.36
N SER A 94 0.10 -2.11 4.82
CA SER A 94 0.16 -3.34 5.60
C SER A 94 -0.49 -3.16 6.97
N ASP A 95 -1.04 -4.23 7.55
CA ASP A 95 -1.74 -4.15 8.84
C ASP A 95 -0.81 -3.65 9.95
N ALA A 96 0.43 -4.12 9.97
CA ALA A 96 1.44 -3.66 10.92
C ALA A 96 1.69 -2.16 10.84
N LEU A 97 1.76 -1.59 9.62
CA LEU A 97 1.96 -0.16 9.44
C LEU A 97 0.71 0.64 9.80
N LEU A 98 -0.48 0.11 9.52
CA LEU A 98 -1.74 0.73 9.94
C LEU A 98 -1.80 0.83 11.46
N ILE A 99 -1.51 -0.27 12.17
CA ILE A 99 -1.48 -0.32 13.63
C ILE A 99 -0.47 0.69 14.18
N ASP A 100 0.74 0.75 13.62
CA ASP A 100 1.76 1.75 13.99
C ASP A 100 1.21 3.18 13.86
N LYS A 101 0.50 3.50 12.78
CA LYS A 101 -0.10 4.82 12.57
C LYS A 101 -1.23 5.14 13.56
N VAL A 102 -2.05 4.15 13.91
CA VAL A 102 -3.08 4.31 14.95
C VAL A 102 -2.44 4.60 16.32
N VAL A 103 -1.38 3.87 16.68
CA VAL A 103 -0.64 4.08 17.93
C VAL A 103 0.04 5.44 17.97
N GLU A 104 0.69 5.85 16.88
CA GLU A 104 1.31 7.18 16.75
C GLU A 104 0.30 8.31 17.01
N ARG A 105 -0.95 8.12 16.57
CA ARG A 105 -2.03 9.11 16.78
C ARG A 105 -2.59 9.08 18.20
N GLY A 106 -2.58 7.92 18.85
CA GLY A 106 -3.00 7.75 20.24
C GLY A 106 -4.51 7.93 20.48
N LEU A 107 -5.34 7.64 19.48
CA LEU A 107 -6.80 7.71 19.61
C LEU A 107 -7.34 6.39 20.18
N PHE A 108 -7.93 6.46 21.37
CA PHE A 108 -8.43 5.27 22.07
C PHE A 108 -9.46 4.47 21.25
N GLU A 109 -10.40 5.15 20.60
CA GLU A 109 -11.45 4.50 19.80
C GLU A 109 -10.85 3.68 18.64
N ASP A 110 -9.92 4.28 17.88
CA ASP A 110 -9.27 3.60 16.77
C ASP A 110 -8.40 2.44 17.26
N MET A 111 -7.70 2.60 18.38
CA MET A 111 -6.93 1.53 19.03
C MET A 111 -7.83 0.35 19.44
N ALA A 112 -9.03 0.64 19.96
CA ALA A 112 -10.00 -0.38 20.31
C ALA A 112 -10.54 -1.13 19.07
N LYS A 113 -10.91 -0.41 18.01
CA LYS A 113 -11.37 -1.00 16.73
C LYS A 113 -10.29 -1.88 16.10
N VAL A 114 -9.04 -1.42 16.10
CA VAL A 114 -7.87 -2.18 15.67
C VAL A 114 -7.66 -3.43 16.53
N ALA A 115 -7.79 -3.33 17.86
CA ALA A 115 -7.63 -4.47 18.76
C ALA A 115 -8.72 -5.53 18.58
N VAL A 116 -9.98 -5.13 18.33
CA VAL A 116 -11.08 -6.05 18.02
C VAL A 116 -10.80 -6.82 16.74
N HIS A 117 -10.25 -6.17 15.71
CA HIS A 117 -10.04 -6.78 14.41
C HIS A 117 -8.74 -7.61 14.31
N PHE A 118 -7.61 -7.07 14.79
CA PHE A 118 -6.29 -7.70 14.65
C PHE A 118 -5.81 -8.38 15.95
N GLY A 119 -6.54 -8.24 17.04
CA GLY A 119 -6.13 -8.69 18.37
C GLY A 119 -5.24 -7.69 19.11
N THR A 120 -5.03 -7.94 20.40
CA THR A 120 -4.25 -7.08 21.29
C THR A 120 -2.73 -7.27 21.16
N ASN A 121 -2.28 -8.45 20.70
CA ASN A 121 -0.86 -8.76 20.56
C ASN A 121 -0.12 -7.86 19.55
N PRO A 122 -0.62 -7.65 18.31
CA PRO A 122 0.00 -6.71 17.37
C PRO A 122 -0.01 -5.26 17.88
N LEU A 123 -1.10 -4.85 18.53
CA LEU A 123 -1.23 -3.51 19.11
C LEU A 123 -0.21 -3.28 20.24
N ARG A 124 -0.02 -4.27 21.11
CA ARG A 124 1.00 -4.25 22.18
C ARG A 124 2.41 -4.07 21.61
N ARG A 125 2.79 -4.87 20.61
CA ARG A 125 4.11 -4.76 19.97
C ARG A 125 4.34 -3.37 19.38
N SER A 126 3.31 -2.79 18.77
CA SER A 126 3.37 -1.44 18.20
C SER A 126 3.53 -0.37 19.27
N ILE A 127 2.79 -0.46 20.39
CA ILE A 127 2.95 0.42 21.56
C ILE A 127 4.35 0.30 22.16
N ASP A 128 4.85 -0.91 22.38
CA ASP A 128 6.20 -1.13 22.94
C ASP A 128 7.26 -0.51 22.03
N LYS A 129 7.16 -0.75 20.72
CA LYS A 129 8.05 -0.14 19.71
C LYS A 129 7.99 1.39 19.71
N PHE A 130 6.80 1.97 19.80
CA PHE A 130 6.59 3.42 19.76
C PHE A 130 7.10 4.09 21.05
N THR A 131 6.82 3.48 22.20
CA THR A 131 7.13 4.04 23.53
C THR A 131 8.62 4.00 23.87
N ILE A 132 9.40 3.07 23.30
CA ILE A 132 10.88 3.09 23.37
C ILE A 132 11.43 4.46 22.95
N LYS A 133 10.87 5.04 21.88
CA LYS A 133 11.27 6.36 21.36
C LYS A 133 10.53 7.53 22.00
N HIS A 134 9.35 7.28 22.60
CA HIS A 134 8.44 8.31 23.11
C HIS A 134 7.99 7.99 24.54
N GLN A 135 8.95 7.86 25.46
CA GLN A 135 8.74 7.38 26.84
C GLN A 135 7.65 8.15 27.59
N ALA A 136 7.50 9.45 27.36
CA ALA A 136 6.47 10.30 27.97
C ALA A 136 5.02 9.85 27.64
N THR A 137 4.80 9.19 26.51
CA THR A 137 3.47 8.69 26.09
C THR A 137 3.15 7.29 26.61
N ALA A 138 4.15 6.58 27.15
CA ALA A 138 4.04 5.18 27.54
C ALA A 138 2.97 4.91 28.61
N PRO A 139 2.82 5.71 29.69
CA PRO A 139 1.79 5.45 30.69
C PRO A 139 0.38 5.51 30.10
N THR A 140 0.13 6.50 29.23
CA THR A 140 -1.18 6.71 28.60
C THR A 140 -1.53 5.56 27.66
N LEU A 141 -0.62 5.18 26.76
CA LEU A 141 -0.86 4.12 25.78
C LEU A 141 -1.02 2.75 26.45
N ASN A 142 -0.21 2.45 27.46
CA ASN A 142 -0.34 1.20 28.23
C ASN A 142 -1.65 1.14 29.02
N ARG A 143 -2.09 2.26 29.60
CA ARG A 143 -3.41 2.34 30.26
C ARG A 143 -4.55 2.10 29.28
N MET A 144 -4.47 2.69 28.08
CA MET A 144 -5.45 2.47 27.01
C MET A 144 -5.52 0.99 26.62
N LEU A 145 -4.37 0.36 26.37
CA LEU A 145 -4.30 -1.06 26.04
C LEU A 145 -4.88 -1.95 27.14
N GLY A 146 -4.53 -1.69 28.41
CA GLY A 146 -5.06 -2.45 29.54
C GLY A 146 -6.58 -2.33 29.70
N ASN A 147 -7.16 -1.16 29.38
CA ASN A 147 -8.60 -0.99 29.36
C ASN A 147 -9.27 -1.79 28.23
N ILE A 148 -8.65 -1.81 27.05
CA ILE A 148 -9.13 -2.58 25.89
C ILE A 148 -9.09 -4.08 26.21
N GLU A 149 -7.96 -4.58 26.74
CA GLU A 149 -7.81 -5.99 27.12
C GLU A 149 -8.88 -6.42 28.13
N LYS A 150 -9.10 -5.63 29.19
CA LYS A 150 -10.16 -5.90 30.17
C LYS A 150 -11.55 -5.96 29.55
N ALA A 151 -11.86 -5.03 28.64
CA ALA A 151 -13.16 -4.99 27.97
C ALA A 151 -13.38 -6.22 27.07
N LEU A 152 -12.35 -6.65 26.34
CA LEU A 152 -12.42 -7.84 25.48
C LEU A 152 -12.56 -9.13 26.29
N HIS A 153 -11.86 -9.26 27.42
CA HIS A 153 -11.98 -10.41 28.31
C HIS A 153 -13.33 -10.48 29.03
N ALA A 154 -14.00 -9.35 29.27
CA ALA A 154 -15.32 -9.32 29.89
C ALA A 154 -16.46 -9.72 28.94
N GLN A 155 -16.19 -9.85 27.64
CA GLN A 155 -17.17 -10.23 26.61
C GLN A 155 -17.05 -11.70 26.18
N ALA A 156 -16.09 -12.46 26.73
CA ALA A 156 -15.88 -13.89 26.50
C ALA A 156 -16.52 -14.72 27.62
#